data_AF-A0A959T173-F1
#
_entry.id   AF-A0A959T173-F1
#
_cell.length_a   1.000
_cell.length_b   1.000
_cell.length_c   1.000
_cell.angle_alpha   90.00
_cell.angle_beta   90.00
_cell.angle_gamma   90.00
#
_symmetry.space_group_name_H-M   'P 1'
#
loop_
_entity.id
_entity.type
_entity.pdbx_description
1 polymer ?
#
loop_
_entity_poly.entity_id
_entity_poly.type
_entity_poly.pdbx_seq_one_letter_code
_entity_poly.pdbx_strand_id
1 'polypeptide(L)'
;RLDEQGKPLEVYEKIMNEANWLIEEFMLLANKRVATWVAGLKKGGAHPFVYRVHDHPDKERIAQLRALAKSFGHSLVSKKEEDLPHAINRLLREVRGTEEEGLLTQVVVRSMAKAVYTTENIGHYGLSFPYYTHFTSPIRRYPDLMVHRALAHYLDGGAPLDRERMDVLCKHSSNMEKMASDAERASIRYKQAEFLLERLGESFAGTISGITAWGVYVQLNEN
;
A
#
# COMPACT_ATOMS: atom_id res chain seq x y z
N ARG A 1 -12.00 6.89 -18.62
CA ARG A 1 -13.42 6.71 -19.02
C ARG A 1 -13.49 5.69 -20.16
N LEU A 2 -14.44 4.77 -20.13
CA LEU A 2 -14.66 3.78 -21.19
C LEU A 2 -16.02 4.03 -21.87
N ASP A 3 -16.18 3.63 -23.12
CA ASP A 3 -17.48 3.53 -23.79
C ASP A 3 -18.24 2.23 -23.42
N GLU A 4 -19.42 2.03 -24.02
CA GLU A 4 -20.26 0.85 -23.78
C GLU A 4 -19.62 -0.47 -24.24
N GLN A 5 -18.69 -0.40 -25.19
CA GLN A 5 -17.93 -1.55 -25.70
C GLN A 5 -16.62 -1.77 -24.93
N GLY A 6 -16.34 -0.92 -23.93
CA GLY A 6 -15.16 -0.99 -23.08
C GLY A 6 -13.92 -0.33 -23.66
N LYS A 7 -14.03 0.42 -24.75
CA LYS A 7 -12.92 1.14 -25.38
C LYS A 7 -12.57 2.39 -24.54
N PRO A 8 -11.28 2.69 -24.32
CA PRO A 8 -10.85 3.86 -23.57
C PRO A 8 -11.08 5.16 -24.35
N LEU A 9 -11.88 6.06 -23.78
CA LEU A 9 -12.19 7.37 -24.35
C LEU A 9 -11.28 8.47 -23.82
N GLU A 10 -10.92 8.39 -22.54
CA GLU A 10 -10.24 9.48 -21.80
C GLU A 10 -9.47 8.90 -20.61
N VAL A 11 -8.33 9.53 -20.29
CA VAL A 11 -7.57 9.30 -19.07
C VAL A 11 -7.63 10.57 -18.23
N TYR A 12 -7.83 10.42 -16.93
CA TYR A 12 -7.93 11.56 -16.02
C TYR A 12 -7.32 11.20 -14.67
N GLU A 13 -6.79 12.22 -13.99
CA GLU A 13 -6.28 12.07 -12.64
C GLU A 13 -7.43 11.96 -11.63
N LYS A 14 -7.36 10.94 -10.77
CA LYS A 14 -8.32 10.78 -9.68
C LYS A 14 -7.89 11.64 -8.49
N ILE A 15 -8.56 12.78 -8.32
CA ILE A 15 -8.32 13.68 -7.18
C ILE A 15 -9.12 13.20 -5.96
N MET A 16 -8.44 13.06 -4.82
CA MET A 16 -9.08 12.83 -3.52
C MET A 16 -9.52 14.15 -2.90
N ASN A 17 -10.72 14.20 -2.34
CA ASN A 17 -11.24 15.38 -1.63
C ASN A 17 -11.36 15.14 -0.12
N GLU A 18 -11.75 16.17 0.62
CA GLU A 18 -11.89 16.12 2.09
C GLU A 18 -12.87 15.03 2.56
N ALA A 19 -13.93 14.77 1.79
CA ALA A 19 -14.88 13.71 2.12
C ALA A 19 -14.23 12.31 1.99
N ASN A 20 -13.35 12.11 1.00
CA ASN A 20 -12.59 10.87 0.89
C ASN A 20 -11.68 10.68 2.12
N TRP A 21 -10.95 11.73 2.53
CA TRP A 21 -10.06 11.69 3.68
C TRP A 21 -10.82 11.43 4.99
N LEU A 22 -11.97 12.09 5.17
CA LEU A 22 -12.81 11.88 6.35
C LEU A 22 -13.24 10.41 6.49
N ILE A 23 -13.69 9.80 5.39
CA ILE A 23 -14.08 8.40 5.39
C ILE A 23 -12.86 7.51 5.69
N GLU A 24 -11.72 7.77 5.06
CA GLU A 24 -10.49 7.03 5.30
C GLU A 24 -10.09 7.06 6.79
N GLU A 25 -10.10 8.22 7.43
CA GLU A 25 -9.79 8.37 8.87
C GLU A 25 -10.75 7.58 9.75
N PHE A 26 -12.06 7.63 9.49
CA PHE A 26 -13.02 6.81 10.23
C PHE A 26 -12.76 5.32 10.07
N MET A 27 -12.40 4.88 8.85
CA MET A 27 -12.09 3.48 8.61
C MET A 27 -10.81 3.06 9.34
N LEU A 28 -9.77 3.90 9.33
CA LEU A 28 -8.52 3.67 10.05
C LEU A 28 -8.74 3.56 11.57
N LEU A 29 -9.57 4.43 12.13
CA LEU A 29 -9.94 4.40 13.54
C LEU A 29 -10.69 3.11 13.92
N ALA A 30 -11.68 2.71 13.12
CA ALA A 30 -12.42 1.46 13.35
C ALA A 30 -11.50 0.23 13.28
N ASN A 31 -10.69 0.15 12.23
CA ASN A 31 -9.69 -0.90 12.02
C ASN A 31 -8.72 -1.01 13.20
N LYS A 32 -8.15 0.11 13.63
CA LYS A 32 -7.24 0.19 14.78
C LYS A 32 -7.93 -0.23 16.08
N ARG A 33 -9.16 0.25 16.31
CA ARG A 33 -9.92 -0.03 17.55
C ARG A 33 -10.21 -1.52 17.70
N VAL A 34 -10.64 -2.18 16.63
CA VAL A 34 -10.92 -3.62 16.61
C VAL A 34 -9.66 -4.42 16.89
N ALA A 35 -8.56 -4.14 16.19
CA ALA A 35 -7.28 -4.83 16.41
C ALA A 35 -6.76 -4.65 17.85
N THR A 36 -6.82 -3.42 18.36
CA THR A 36 -6.37 -3.11 19.73
C THR A 36 -7.24 -3.79 20.78
N TRP A 37 -8.55 -3.87 20.56
CA TRP A 37 -9.48 -4.52 21.49
C TRP A 37 -9.19 -6.02 21.61
N VAL A 38 -9.05 -6.74 20.49
CA VAL A 38 -8.75 -8.18 20.51
C VAL A 38 -7.37 -8.45 21.13
N ALA A 39 -6.37 -7.63 20.82
CA ALA A 39 -5.04 -7.74 21.42
C ALA A 39 -5.04 -7.53 22.94
N GLY A 40 -5.99 -6.78 23.48
CA GLY A 40 -6.16 -6.54 24.92
C GLY A 40 -6.84 -7.68 25.68
N LEU A 41 -7.39 -8.69 25.00
CA LEU A 41 -8.06 -9.82 25.64
C LEU A 41 -7.05 -10.73 26.34
N LYS A 42 -7.21 -10.89 27.66
CA LYS A 42 -6.32 -11.71 28.50
C LYS A 42 -6.94 -13.05 28.93
N LYS A 43 -8.27 -13.17 28.88
CA LYS A 43 -9.00 -14.33 29.42
C LYS A 43 -8.89 -15.51 28.46
N GLY A 44 -8.30 -16.62 28.88
CA GLY A 44 -8.18 -17.83 28.04
C GLY A 44 -6.93 -17.89 27.15
N GLY A 45 -5.99 -16.95 27.30
CA GLY A 45 -4.70 -16.96 26.59
C GLY A 45 -4.63 -15.98 25.42
N ALA A 46 -3.68 -16.21 24.50
CA ALA A 46 -3.59 -15.42 23.27
C ALA A 46 -4.81 -15.71 22.39
N HIS A 47 -5.44 -14.66 21.85
CA HIS A 47 -6.60 -14.76 20.96
C HIS A 47 -6.12 -14.61 19.52
N PRO A 48 -5.99 -15.70 18.74
CA PRO A 48 -5.56 -15.60 17.36
C PRO A 48 -6.52 -14.71 16.57
N PHE A 49 -5.94 -13.83 15.77
CA PHE A 49 -6.67 -12.80 15.06
C PHE A 49 -5.97 -12.50 13.74
N VAL A 50 -6.68 -11.92 12.78
CA VAL A 50 -6.06 -11.47 11.53
C VAL A 50 -5.54 -10.06 11.73
N TYR A 51 -4.25 -9.86 11.53
CA TYR A 51 -3.62 -8.56 11.48
C TYR A 51 -3.25 -8.21 10.05
N ARG A 52 -3.33 -6.91 9.74
CA ARG A 52 -2.74 -6.35 8.53
C ARG A 52 -1.44 -5.69 8.95
N VAL A 53 -0.33 -6.33 8.64
CA VAL A 53 0.99 -5.88 9.06
C VAL A 53 1.76 -5.29 7.91
N HIS A 54 2.66 -4.37 8.22
CA HIS A 54 3.56 -3.77 7.25
C HIS A 54 4.92 -3.64 7.92
N ASP A 55 5.87 -4.40 7.43
CA ASP A 55 7.22 -4.48 8.00
C ASP A 55 8.02 -3.19 7.74
N HIS A 56 9.20 -3.12 8.34
CA HIS A 56 10.19 -2.09 8.08
C HIS A 56 10.68 -2.12 6.62
N PRO A 57 11.10 -0.97 6.07
CA PRO A 57 11.68 -0.90 4.73
C PRO A 57 12.93 -1.77 4.59
N ASP A 58 13.16 -2.27 3.37
CA ASP A 58 14.35 -3.06 3.06
C ASP A 58 15.64 -2.22 3.21
N LYS A 59 16.63 -2.72 3.97
CA LYS A 59 17.83 -1.96 4.31
C LYS A 59 18.67 -1.61 3.07
N GLU A 60 18.73 -2.50 2.09
CA GLU A 60 19.47 -2.28 0.85
C GLU A 60 18.78 -1.21 0.00
N ARG A 61 17.46 -1.29 -0.15
CA ARG A 61 16.68 -0.26 -0.86
C ARG A 61 16.73 1.10 -0.18
N ILE A 62 16.78 1.14 1.16
CA ILE A 62 17.00 2.39 1.90
C ILE A 62 18.41 2.95 1.64
N ALA A 63 19.43 2.10 1.56
CA ALA A 63 20.79 2.55 1.20
C ALA A 63 20.84 3.13 -0.21
N GLN A 64 20.15 2.52 -1.18
CA GLN A 64 20.01 3.03 -2.55
C GLN A 64 19.27 4.37 -2.57
N LEU A 65 18.16 4.50 -1.82
CA LEU A 65 17.43 5.75 -1.68
C LEU A 65 18.32 6.86 -1.09
N ARG A 66 19.12 6.56 -0.06
CA ARG A 66 20.07 7.53 0.53
C ARG A 66 21.09 8.00 -0.50
N ALA A 67 21.66 7.09 -1.28
CA ALA A 67 22.64 7.42 -2.31
C ALA A 67 22.03 8.33 -3.40
N LEU A 68 20.81 8.00 -3.84
CA LEU A 68 20.07 8.78 -4.83
C LEU A 68 19.67 10.17 -4.30
N ALA A 69 19.13 10.26 -3.08
CA ALA A 69 18.81 11.54 -2.46
C ALA A 69 20.06 12.44 -2.39
N LYS A 70 21.21 11.86 -2.02
CA LYS A 70 22.49 12.57 -1.93
C LYS A 70 22.97 13.10 -3.28
N SER A 71 22.75 12.39 -4.39
CA SER A 71 23.14 12.91 -5.72
C SER A 71 22.35 14.15 -6.13
N PHE A 72 21.14 14.33 -5.59
CA PHE A 72 20.33 15.53 -5.76
C PHE A 72 20.55 16.58 -4.65
N GLY A 73 21.54 16.38 -3.77
CA GLY A 73 21.85 17.31 -2.68
C GLY A 73 20.99 17.14 -1.42
N HIS A 74 20.07 16.17 -1.40
CA HIS A 74 19.21 15.89 -0.25
C HIS A 74 19.86 14.88 0.71
N SER A 75 19.54 14.97 2.00
CA SER A 75 20.14 14.11 3.02
C SER A 75 19.10 13.30 3.77
N LEU A 76 19.12 11.98 3.59
CA LEU A 76 18.30 11.06 4.38
C LEU A 76 19.14 10.45 5.51
N VAL A 77 19.25 11.21 6.61
CA VAL A 77 19.99 10.83 7.81
C VAL A 77 19.02 10.29 8.86
N SER A 78 19.27 9.08 9.33
CA SER A 78 18.59 8.49 10.48
C SER A 78 19.62 7.74 11.32
N LYS A 79 19.79 8.11 12.59
CA LYS A 79 20.75 7.45 13.48
C LYS A 79 20.23 6.10 13.99
N LYS A 80 18.91 6.02 14.20
CA LYS A 80 18.20 4.79 14.55
C LYS A 80 17.18 4.43 13.47
N GLU A 81 16.77 3.17 13.42
CA GLU A 81 15.70 2.71 12.51
C GLU A 81 14.35 3.37 12.82
N GLU A 82 14.10 3.70 14.09
CA GLU A 82 12.90 4.42 14.56
C GLU A 82 12.80 5.86 14.02
N ASP A 83 13.93 6.48 13.67
CA ASP A 83 13.97 7.84 13.11
C ASP A 83 13.68 7.86 11.60
N LEU A 84 13.75 6.70 10.94
CA LEU A 84 13.64 6.58 9.49
C LEU A 84 12.32 7.13 8.92
N PRO A 85 11.12 6.88 9.49
CA PRO A 85 9.88 7.47 9.00
C PRO A 85 9.92 9.00 8.99
N HIS A 86 10.48 9.62 10.04
CA HIS A 86 10.59 11.06 10.15
C HIS A 86 11.58 11.63 9.12
N ALA A 87 12.68 10.92 8.87
CA ALA A 87 13.65 11.29 7.84
C ALA A 87 13.04 11.20 6.43
N ILE A 88 12.28 10.14 6.13
CA ILE A 88 11.56 9.99 4.85
C ILE A 88 10.52 11.11 4.68
N ASN A 89 9.70 11.37 5.70
CA ASN A 89 8.69 12.43 5.65
C ASN A 89 9.30 13.84 5.53
N ARG A 90 10.54 14.02 5.98
CA ARG A 90 11.29 15.27 5.78
C ARG A 90 11.78 15.37 4.34
N LEU A 91 12.40 14.32 3.82
CA LEU A 91 12.83 14.24 2.42
C LEU A 91 11.65 14.54 1.47
N LEU A 92 10.49 13.88 1.67
CA LEU A 92 9.30 14.09 0.85
C LEU A 92 8.75 15.53 0.91
N ARG A 93 9.01 16.27 2.01
CA ARG A 93 8.65 17.68 2.11
C ARG A 93 9.67 18.59 1.44
N GLU A 94 10.96 18.26 1.53
CA GLU A 94 12.05 19.02 0.92
C GLU A 94 12.05 18.94 -0.60
N VAL A 95 11.71 17.78 -1.15
CA VAL A 95 11.66 17.54 -2.61
C VAL A 95 10.34 18.01 -3.23
N ARG A 96 9.41 18.55 -2.46
CA ARG A 96 8.10 18.93 -2.97
C ARG A 96 8.23 20.14 -3.90
N GLY A 97 7.76 20.00 -5.13
CA GLY A 97 7.87 21.01 -6.19
C GLY A 97 9.23 21.08 -6.86
N THR A 98 10.17 20.17 -6.55
CA THR A 98 11.45 20.07 -7.26
C THR A 98 11.34 19.12 -8.45
N GLU A 99 12.28 19.18 -9.40
CA GLU A 99 12.27 18.32 -10.59
C GLU A 99 12.42 16.83 -10.25
N GLU A 100 13.09 16.53 -9.14
CA GLU A 100 13.34 15.18 -8.64
C GLU A 100 12.24 14.61 -7.73
N GLU A 101 11.16 15.37 -7.44
CA GLU A 101 10.04 14.94 -6.58
C GLU A 101 9.51 13.56 -7.01
N GLY A 102 9.19 13.42 -8.30
CA GLY A 102 8.57 12.23 -8.85
C GLY A 102 9.48 11.00 -8.72
N LEU A 103 10.76 11.16 -9.05
CA LEU A 103 11.74 10.07 -8.97
C LEU A 103 11.97 9.63 -7.52
N LEU A 104 12.24 10.58 -6.61
CA LEU A 104 12.52 10.26 -5.22
C LEU A 104 11.29 9.67 -4.52
N THR A 105 10.09 10.20 -4.77
CA THR A 105 8.84 9.65 -4.24
C THR A 105 8.62 8.22 -4.71
N GLN A 106 8.85 7.93 -5.99
CA GLN A 106 8.70 6.58 -6.52
C GLN A 106 9.68 5.60 -5.88
N VAL A 107 10.94 6.00 -5.69
CA VAL A 107 11.96 5.16 -5.05
C VAL A 107 11.63 4.93 -3.57
N VAL A 108 11.17 5.96 -2.84
CA VAL A 108 10.68 5.82 -1.46
C VAL A 108 9.62 4.73 -1.36
N VAL A 109 8.59 4.79 -2.21
CA VAL A 109 7.49 3.79 -2.20
C VAL A 109 8.01 2.39 -2.50
N ARG A 110 8.95 2.25 -3.46
CA ARG A 110 9.56 0.95 -3.80
C ARG A 110 10.46 0.39 -2.70
N SER A 111 11.00 1.23 -1.82
CA SER A 111 11.79 0.82 -0.67
C SER A 111 10.96 0.28 0.48
N MET A 112 9.67 0.60 0.54
CA MET A 112 8.75 0.08 1.57
C MET A 112 8.49 -1.42 1.41
N ALA A 113 8.29 -2.12 2.53
CA ALA A 113 7.79 -3.48 2.53
C ALA A 113 6.35 -3.53 1.99
N LYS A 114 5.92 -4.70 1.49
CA LYS A 114 4.51 -4.91 1.15
C LYS A 114 3.75 -5.31 2.39
N ALA A 115 2.58 -4.71 2.62
CA ALA A 115 1.70 -5.14 3.69
C ALA A 115 1.08 -6.51 3.39
N VAL A 116 0.89 -7.34 4.42
CA VAL A 116 0.36 -8.71 4.30
C VAL A 116 -0.62 -9.02 5.43
N TYR A 117 -1.44 -10.05 5.25
CA TYR A 117 -2.25 -10.62 6.32
C TYR A 117 -1.47 -11.73 7.03
N THR A 118 -1.55 -11.76 8.36
CA THR A 118 -0.90 -12.76 9.22
C THR A 118 -1.60 -12.81 10.58
N THR A 119 -1.41 -13.88 11.36
CA THR A 119 -1.82 -13.89 12.78
C THR A 119 -0.74 -13.35 13.73
N GLU A 120 0.48 -13.17 13.23
CA GLU A 120 1.59 -12.59 14.00
C GLU A 120 1.60 -11.06 13.86
N ASN A 121 1.37 -10.36 14.96
CA ASN A 121 1.37 -8.90 14.93
C ASN A 121 2.78 -8.34 15.08
N ILE A 122 3.30 -7.75 14.01
CA ILE A 122 4.54 -6.94 14.01
C ILE A 122 4.25 -5.43 13.90
N GLY A 123 2.97 -5.03 13.93
CA GLY A 123 2.55 -3.65 13.68
C GLY A 123 2.48 -3.28 12.20
N HIS A 124 2.14 -2.02 11.94
CA HIS A 124 2.01 -1.48 10.60
C HIS A 124 2.87 -0.22 10.44
N TYR A 125 4.09 -0.39 9.95
CA TYR A 125 5.09 0.68 9.82
C TYR A 125 4.56 1.90 9.06
N GLY A 126 3.94 1.70 7.89
CA GLY A 126 3.43 2.80 7.07
C GLY A 126 2.30 3.63 7.71
N LEU A 127 1.63 3.11 8.74
CA LEU A 127 0.56 3.80 9.46
C LEU A 127 0.97 4.21 10.88
N SER A 128 2.18 3.83 11.32
CA SER A 128 2.63 4.00 12.71
C SER A 128 1.64 3.42 13.75
N PHE A 129 1.01 2.28 13.42
CA PHE A 129 0.04 1.61 14.29
C PHE A 129 0.62 0.31 14.87
N PRO A 130 0.68 0.16 16.21
CA PRO A 130 1.11 -1.10 16.84
C PRO A 130 0.15 -2.26 16.60
N TYR A 131 -1.14 -1.97 16.43
CA TYR A 131 -2.20 -2.94 16.15
C TYR A 131 -3.06 -2.43 15.02
N TYR A 132 -3.15 -3.19 13.93
CA TYR A 132 -3.96 -2.85 12.78
C TYR A 132 -4.52 -4.09 12.09
N THR A 133 -5.76 -3.99 11.62
CA THR A 133 -6.45 -5.03 10.85
C THR A 133 -7.34 -4.38 9.80
N HIS A 134 -7.82 -5.15 8.83
CA HIS A 134 -8.90 -4.70 7.97
C HIS A 134 -10.24 -5.23 8.50
N PHE A 135 -11.14 -4.33 8.84
CA PHE A 135 -12.46 -4.63 9.39
C PHE A 135 -13.61 -4.05 8.54
N THR A 136 -13.37 -2.95 7.83
CA THR A 136 -14.42 -2.09 7.28
C THR A 136 -14.94 -2.48 5.90
N SER A 137 -14.55 -3.62 5.33
CA SER A 137 -14.97 -4.02 3.98
C SER A 137 -15.18 -5.54 3.79
N PRO A 138 -15.99 -6.24 4.63
CA PRO A 138 -16.22 -7.69 4.53
C PRO A 138 -16.89 -8.14 3.23
N ILE A 139 -17.59 -7.25 2.52
CA ILE A 139 -18.24 -7.57 1.23
C ILE A 139 -17.20 -7.88 0.13
N ARG A 140 -16.02 -7.26 0.19
CA ARG A 140 -15.02 -7.30 -0.89
C ARG A 140 -13.65 -7.81 -0.46
N ARG A 141 -13.47 -8.14 0.82
CA ARG A 141 -12.23 -8.68 1.38
C ARG A 141 -12.55 -9.81 2.36
N TYR A 142 -12.07 -11.01 2.05
CA TYR A 142 -12.26 -12.17 2.92
C TYR A 142 -11.59 -12.02 4.31
N PRO A 143 -10.41 -11.39 4.46
CA PRO A 143 -9.83 -11.11 5.78
C PRO A 143 -10.77 -10.33 6.70
N ASP A 144 -11.47 -9.31 6.20
CA ASP A 144 -12.45 -8.57 6.98
C ASP A 144 -13.59 -9.49 7.45
N LEU A 145 -14.06 -10.43 6.63
CA LEU A 145 -15.06 -11.42 7.07
C LEU A 145 -14.53 -12.33 8.19
N MET A 146 -13.27 -12.77 8.10
CA MET A 146 -12.61 -13.53 9.17
C MET A 146 -12.54 -12.70 10.47
N VAL A 147 -12.17 -11.43 10.35
CA VAL A 147 -12.10 -10.47 11.46
C VAL A 147 -13.47 -10.28 12.12
N HIS A 148 -14.53 -10.09 11.33
CA HIS A 148 -15.91 -9.97 11.84
C HIS A 148 -16.33 -11.21 12.63
N ARG A 149 -16.09 -12.40 12.08
CA ARG A 149 -16.42 -13.67 12.75
C ARG A 149 -15.63 -13.86 14.05
N ALA A 150 -14.33 -13.58 14.02
CA ALA A 150 -13.47 -13.68 15.21
C ALA A 150 -13.88 -12.67 16.29
N LEU A 151 -14.18 -11.42 15.89
CA LEU A 151 -14.65 -10.39 16.80
C LEU A 151 -15.96 -10.79 17.48
N ALA A 152 -16.96 -11.24 16.71
CA ALA A 152 -18.23 -11.71 17.27
C ALA A 152 -18.03 -12.87 18.25
N HIS A 153 -17.27 -13.88 17.86
CA HIS A 153 -16.94 -15.04 18.70
C HIS A 153 -16.29 -14.64 20.04
N TYR A 154 -15.35 -13.69 20.01
CA TYR A 154 -14.69 -13.22 21.24
C TYR A 154 -15.56 -12.29 22.08
N LEU A 155 -16.48 -11.53 21.48
CA LEU A 155 -17.49 -10.75 22.22
C LEU A 155 -18.45 -11.66 22.99
N ASP A 156 -18.78 -12.83 22.43
CA ASP A 156 -19.59 -13.86 23.09
C ASP A 156 -18.81 -14.70 24.13
N GLY A 157 -17.54 -14.36 24.38
CA GLY A 157 -16.69 -15.05 25.34
C GLY A 157 -16.17 -16.41 24.87
N GLY A 158 -16.15 -16.64 23.55
CA GLY A 158 -15.63 -17.86 22.95
C GLY A 158 -14.14 -18.09 23.23
N ALA A 159 -13.73 -19.36 23.19
CA ALA A 159 -12.34 -19.78 23.39
C ALA A 159 -11.42 -19.33 22.23
N PRO A 160 -10.08 -19.34 22.41
CA PRO A 160 -9.14 -19.02 21.34
C PRO A 160 -9.40 -19.82 20.05
N LEU A 161 -9.37 -19.14 18.90
CA LEU A 161 -9.51 -19.76 17.59
C LEU A 161 -8.25 -20.53 17.18
N ASP A 162 -8.38 -21.39 16.16
CA ASP A 162 -7.26 -22.12 15.56
C ASP A 162 -6.34 -21.18 14.77
N ARG A 163 -5.16 -20.92 15.32
CA ARG A 163 -4.15 -20.05 14.70
C ARG A 163 -3.63 -20.60 13.37
N GLU A 164 -3.33 -21.89 13.30
CA GLU A 164 -2.71 -22.50 12.11
C GLU A 164 -3.64 -22.40 10.91
N ARG A 165 -4.93 -22.70 11.14
CA ARG A 165 -5.96 -22.52 10.11
C ARG A 165 -6.07 -21.06 9.66
N MET A 166 -6.02 -20.11 10.59
CA MET A 166 -6.07 -18.68 10.26
C MET A 166 -4.84 -18.25 9.45
N ASP A 167 -3.64 -18.72 9.80
CA ASP A 167 -2.41 -18.40 9.07
C ASP A 167 -2.45 -18.89 7.61
N VAL A 168 -2.98 -20.10 7.37
CA VAL A 168 -3.18 -20.61 6.01
C VAL A 168 -4.11 -19.68 5.22
N LEU A 169 -5.21 -19.23 5.81
CA LEU A 169 -6.17 -18.32 5.17
C LEU A 169 -5.59 -16.91 4.96
N CYS A 170 -4.77 -16.42 5.89
CA CYS A 170 -4.04 -15.16 5.78
C CYS A 170 -3.03 -15.17 4.61
N LYS A 171 -2.25 -16.26 4.49
CA LYS A 171 -1.33 -16.47 3.36
C LYS A 171 -2.08 -16.53 2.03
N HIS A 172 -3.17 -17.29 1.97
CA HIS A 172 -4.03 -17.36 0.79
C HIS A 172 -4.57 -15.97 0.40
N SER A 173 -5.13 -15.23 1.35
CA SER A 173 -5.70 -13.90 1.10
C SER A 173 -4.66 -12.89 0.61
N SER A 174 -3.45 -12.93 1.16
CA SER A 174 -2.33 -12.08 0.70
C SER A 174 -1.90 -12.41 -0.73
N ASN A 175 -1.88 -13.69 -1.09
CA ASN A 175 -1.58 -14.12 -2.46
C ASN A 175 -2.68 -13.71 -3.45
N MET A 176 -3.95 -13.81 -3.06
CA MET A 176 -5.08 -13.38 -3.89
C MET A 176 -5.10 -11.86 -4.10
N GLU A 177 -4.77 -11.08 -3.06
CA GLU A 177 -4.60 -9.62 -3.18
C GLU A 177 -3.50 -9.26 -4.17
N LYS A 178 -2.35 -9.93 -4.09
CA LYS A 178 -1.25 -9.72 -5.04
C LYS A 178 -1.69 -10.04 -6.48
N MET A 179 -2.33 -11.20 -6.67
CA MET A 179 -2.81 -11.64 -7.99
C MET A 179 -3.83 -10.66 -8.57
N ALA A 180 -4.77 -10.17 -7.77
CA ALA A 180 -5.75 -9.16 -8.19
C ALA A 180 -5.07 -7.84 -8.59
N SER A 181 -4.09 -7.36 -7.82
CA SER A 181 -3.34 -6.15 -8.15
C SER A 181 -2.50 -6.29 -9.42
N ASP A 182 -1.88 -7.45 -9.62
CA ASP A 182 -1.10 -7.74 -10.83
C ASP A 182 -2.02 -7.79 -12.08
N ALA A 183 -3.21 -8.37 -11.95
CA ALA A 183 -4.23 -8.40 -13.00
C ALA A 183 -4.80 -7.01 -13.31
N GLU A 184 -5.10 -6.20 -12.29
CA GLU A 184 -5.54 -4.80 -12.46
C GLU A 184 -4.49 -3.98 -13.22
N ARG A 185 -3.21 -4.08 -12.81
CA ARG A 185 -2.11 -3.41 -13.52
C ARG A 185 -1.96 -3.86 -14.97
N ALA A 186 -2.13 -5.16 -15.24
CA ALA A 186 -2.10 -5.67 -16.60
C ALA A 186 -3.25 -5.11 -17.44
N SER A 187 -4.47 -5.06 -16.87
CA SER A 187 -5.64 -4.46 -17.51
C SER A 187 -5.47 -2.97 -17.79
N ILE A 188 -4.92 -2.21 -16.84
CA ILE A 188 -4.63 -0.78 -17.03
C ILE A 188 -3.64 -0.59 -18.19
N ARG A 189 -2.52 -1.33 -18.19
CA ARG A 189 -1.53 -1.25 -19.29
C ARG A 189 -2.13 -1.61 -20.65
N TYR A 190 -2.99 -2.64 -20.70
CA TYR A 190 -3.69 -3.02 -21.91
C TYR A 190 -4.58 -1.88 -22.42
N LYS A 191 -5.37 -1.26 -21.54
CA LYS A 191 -6.23 -0.12 -21.89
C LYS A 191 -5.44 1.13 -22.26
N GLN A 192 -4.30 1.38 -21.63
CA GLN A 192 -3.40 2.46 -22.03
C GLN A 192 -2.83 2.24 -23.44
N ALA A 193 -2.44 1.00 -23.77
CA ALA A 193 -1.98 0.66 -25.11
C ALA A 193 -3.11 0.84 -26.15
N GLU A 194 -4.31 0.32 -25.87
CA GLU A 194 -5.49 0.51 -26.71
C GLU A 194 -5.81 1.99 -26.95
N PHE A 195 -5.71 2.82 -25.91
CA PHE A 195 -5.90 4.27 -26.00
C PHE A 195 -4.86 4.95 -26.91
N LEU A 196 -3.60 4.52 -26.85
CA LEU A 196 -2.51 5.10 -27.64
C LEU A 196 -2.48 4.61 -29.10
N LEU A 197 -3.10 3.48 -29.43
CA LEU A 197 -3.16 2.97 -30.81
C LEU A 197 -3.79 3.97 -31.79
N GLU A 198 -4.76 4.76 -31.33
CA GLU A 198 -5.45 5.76 -32.16
C GLU A 198 -4.64 7.07 -32.31
N ARG A 199 -3.50 7.17 -31.63
CA ARG A 199 -2.68 8.39 -31.52
C ARG A 199 -1.27 8.19 -32.10
N LEU A 200 -1.10 7.21 -32.98
CA LEU A 200 0.17 6.94 -33.65
C LEU A 200 0.55 8.12 -34.55
N GLY A 201 1.75 8.66 -34.36
CA GLY A 201 2.27 9.83 -35.07
C GLY A 201 2.09 11.15 -34.33
N GLU A 202 1.34 11.16 -33.21
CA GLU A 202 1.22 12.33 -32.35
C GLU A 202 2.43 12.49 -31.43
N SER A 203 2.70 13.74 -31.01
CA SER A 203 3.77 14.08 -30.07
C SER A 203 3.18 14.37 -28.70
N PHE A 204 3.79 13.81 -27.65
CA PHE A 204 3.36 14.01 -26.26
C PHE A 204 4.49 14.50 -25.38
N ALA A 205 4.16 15.32 -24.38
CA ALA A 205 5.07 15.61 -23.29
C ALA A 205 5.14 14.42 -22.33
N GLY A 206 6.34 14.13 -21.82
CA GLY A 206 6.54 13.05 -20.86
C GLY A 206 7.80 13.19 -20.04
N THR A 207 7.83 12.47 -18.93
CA THR A 207 8.95 12.39 -17.99
C THR A 207 9.63 11.04 -18.09
N ILE A 208 10.97 11.02 -18.08
CA ILE A 208 11.73 9.77 -18.06
C ILE A 208 11.43 9.01 -16.76
N SER A 209 10.85 7.82 -16.88
CA SER A 209 10.41 6.98 -15.75
C SER A 209 11.31 5.76 -15.52
N GLY A 210 12.20 5.45 -16.47
CA GLY A 210 13.18 4.38 -16.32
C GLY A 210 14.23 4.41 -17.41
N ILE A 211 15.44 3.95 -17.08
CA ILE A 211 16.57 3.84 -18.02
C ILE A 211 17.05 2.39 -17.99
N THR A 212 17.30 1.83 -19.17
CA THR A 212 17.84 0.49 -19.37
C THR A 212 18.97 0.54 -20.39
N ALA A 213 19.78 -0.51 -20.48
CA ALA A 213 20.89 -0.58 -21.42
C ALA A 213 20.44 -0.44 -22.89
N TRP A 214 19.18 -0.76 -23.21
CA TRP A 214 18.63 -0.74 -24.55
C TRP A 214 17.69 0.45 -24.82
N GLY A 215 17.48 1.34 -23.85
CA GLY A 215 16.65 2.53 -24.06
C GLY A 215 16.04 3.11 -22.80
N VAL A 216 15.11 4.04 -23.02
CA VAL A 216 14.47 4.86 -21.99
C VAL A 216 12.96 4.62 -22.00
N TYR A 217 12.38 4.50 -20.82
CA TYR A 217 10.93 4.51 -20.62
C TYR A 217 10.49 5.93 -20.27
N VAL A 218 9.43 6.39 -20.93
CA VAL A 218 8.85 7.72 -20.71
C VAL A 218 7.42 7.53 -20.23
N GLN A 219 7.08 8.16 -19.10
CA GLN A 219 5.71 8.31 -18.63
C GLN A 219 5.13 9.58 -19.23
N LEU A 220 3.98 9.50 -19.91
CA LEU A 220 3.32 10.67 -20.49
C LEU A 220 2.67 11.50 -19.38
N ASN A 221 2.74 12.83 -19.48
CA ASN A 221 2.21 13.72 -18.44
C ASN A 221 0.67 13.72 -18.39
N GLU A 222 0.02 13.39 -19.51
CA GLU A 222 -1.43 13.42 -19.68
C GLU A 222 -2.09 12.03 -19.46
N ASN A 223 -1.35 11.02 -18.99
CA ASN A 223 -1.81 9.63 -18.81
C ASN A 223 -1.42 8.96 -17.48
#